data_AF-A0A0F3GMF3-F1
#
_entry.id   AF-A0A0F3GMF3-F1
#
_cell.length_a   1.000
_cell.length_b   1.000
_cell.length_c   1.000
_cell.angle_alpha   90.00
_cell.angle_beta   90.00
_cell.angle_gamma   90.00
#
_symmetry.space_group_name_H-M   'P 1'
#
loop_
_entity.id
_entity.type
_entity.pdbx_description
1 polymer ?
#
loop_
_entity_poly.entity_id
_entity_poly.type
_entity_poly.pdbx_seq_one_letter_code
_entity_poly.pdbx_strand_id
1 'polypeptide(L)'
;MLRFCPNCEAEVDTEITNVDEEIKVRRETFVIDSVFFKCLRCGIEFDDPNSDYDPLDAVYREYRRQHNMLQPEDIKNFRGKYGLTQDELSRLLRWSTDTLRNYENGALHNDAHDKLLRLIMQPHNLLHQMEHTPELRCSSKMNRLIDALKTIENVNVDTVRF
;
A
#
# COMPACT_ATOMS: atom_id res chain seq x y z
N MET A 1 -16.34 27.45 9.46
CA MET A 1 -15.19 27.56 8.54
C MET A 1 -15.72 27.76 7.15
N LEU A 2 -14.98 28.40 6.23
CA LEU A 2 -15.48 28.62 4.87
C LEU A 2 -15.20 27.39 3.98
N ARG A 3 -16.24 26.86 3.31
CA ARG A 3 -16.18 25.72 2.38
C ARG A 3 -17.16 25.90 1.22
N PHE A 4 -16.87 25.30 0.07
CA PHE A 4 -17.80 25.27 -1.06
C PHE A 4 -18.92 24.26 -0.79
N CYS A 5 -20.17 24.73 -0.73
CA CYS A 5 -21.33 23.87 -0.57
C CYS A 5 -21.86 23.41 -1.94
N PRO A 6 -21.93 22.10 -2.21
CA PRO A 6 -22.38 21.58 -3.50
C PRO A 6 -23.86 21.88 -3.79
N ASN A 7 -24.69 22.07 -2.76
CA ASN A 7 -26.10 22.39 -2.92
C ASN A 7 -26.39 23.89 -3.10
N CYS A 8 -25.55 24.77 -2.51
CA CYS A 8 -25.68 26.21 -2.68
C CYS A 8 -24.86 26.76 -3.86
N GLU A 9 -23.95 25.94 -4.39
CA GLU A 9 -22.97 26.31 -5.42
C GLU A 9 -22.16 27.57 -5.04
N ALA A 10 -21.82 27.71 -3.76
CA ALA A 10 -21.15 28.89 -3.22
C ALA A 10 -20.29 28.54 -2.01
N GLU A 11 -19.30 29.41 -1.73
CA GLU A 11 -18.57 29.39 -0.46
C GLU A 11 -19.49 29.85 0.67
N VAL A 12 -19.57 29.03 1.72
CA VAL A 12 -20.45 29.24 2.86
C VAL A 12 -19.74 28.88 4.16
N ASP A 13 -20.19 29.46 5.26
CA ASP A 13 -19.79 28.99 6.58
C ASP A 13 -20.38 27.61 6.86
N THR A 14 -19.53 26.72 7.35
CA THR A 14 -19.86 25.36 7.77
C THR A 14 -19.48 25.10 9.23
N GLU A 15 -20.21 24.16 9.83
CA GLU A 15 -19.86 23.50 11.08
C GLU A 15 -19.34 22.07 10.81
N ILE A 16 -18.44 21.57 11.67
CA ILE A 16 -17.96 20.18 11.60
C ILE A 16 -18.97 19.29 12.32
N THR A 17 -19.36 18.20 11.67
CA THR A 17 -20.11 17.10 12.27
C THR A 17 -19.25 15.85 12.21
N ASN A 18 -19.00 15.21 13.36
CA ASN A 18 -18.40 13.88 13.40
C ASN A 18 -19.52 12.83 13.36
N VAL A 19 -19.41 11.86 12.47
CA VAL A 19 -20.39 10.80 12.29
C VAL A 19 -19.68 9.46 12.35
N ASP A 20 -20.18 8.56 13.20
CA ASP A 20 -19.73 7.17 13.24
C ASP A 20 -20.22 6.46 11.97
N GLU A 21 -19.30 6.05 11.11
CA GLU A 21 -19.60 5.28 9.91
C GLU A 21 -19.21 3.82 10.06
N GLU A 22 -20.12 2.92 9.66
CA GLU A 22 -19.84 1.50 9.57
C GLU A 22 -19.32 1.15 8.17
N ILE A 23 -18.03 0.85 8.07
CA ILE A 23 -17.40 0.39 6.83
C ILE A 23 -17.20 -1.12 6.90
N LYS A 24 -17.76 -1.84 5.91
CA LYS A 24 -17.60 -3.28 5.80
C LYS A 24 -16.41 -3.64 4.90
N VAL A 25 -15.41 -4.30 5.48
CA VAL A 25 -14.26 -4.84 4.74
C VAL A 25 -14.30 -6.36 4.78
N ARG A 26 -14.50 -6.97 3.60
CA ARG A 26 -14.71 -8.41 3.44
C ARG A 26 -15.88 -8.91 4.32
N ARG A 27 -15.58 -9.55 5.46
CA ARG A 27 -16.58 -10.12 6.40
C ARG A 27 -16.60 -9.42 7.77
N GLU A 28 -15.86 -8.33 7.91
CA GLU A 28 -15.71 -7.57 9.15
C GLU A 28 -16.26 -6.16 8.98
N THR A 29 -16.76 -5.59 10.07
CA THR A 29 -17.29 -4.22 10.13
C THR A 29 -16.38 -3.40 11.03
N PHE A 30 -15.99 -2.22 10.55
CA PHE A 30 -15.20 -1.24 11.28
C PHE A 30 -16.06 0.00 11.50
N VAL A 31 -16.05 0.52 12.72
CA VAL A 31 -16.68 1.80 13.05
C VAL A 31 -15.57 2.85 13.03
N ILE A 32 -15.75 3.89 12.23
CA ILE A 32 -14.77 4.98 12.12
C ILE A 32 -15.44 6.34 12.23
N ASP A 33 -14.74 7.28 12.87
CA ASP A 33 -15.16 8.66 12.93
C ASP A 33 -14.89 9.32 11.56
N SER A 34 -15.97 9.66 10.85
CA SER A 34 -15.92 10.42 9.61
C SER A 34 -16.27 11.88 9.87
N VAL A 35 -15.54 12.78 9.22
CA VAL A 35 -15.71 14.23 9.35
C VAL A 35 -16.55 14.74 8.21
N PHE A 36 -17.74 15.24 8.53
CA PHE A 36 -18.64 15.91 7.61
C PHE A 36 -18.72 17.41 7.90
N PHE A 37 -19.13 18.16 6.89
CA PHE A 37 -19.39 19.59 7.00
C PHE A 37 -20.87 19.85 6.77
N LYS A 38 -21.47 20.62 7.68
CA LYS A 38 -22.84 21.05 7.55
C LYS A 38 -22.90 22.52 7.16
N CYS A 39 -23.58 22.80 6.05
CA CYS A 39 -23.79 24.16 5.54
C CYS A 39 -24.71 24.94 6.50
N LEU A 40 -24.24 26.06 7.07
CA LEU A 40 -25.06 26.90 7.95
C LEU A 40 -26.16 27.67 7.20
N ARG A 41 -26.11 27.72 5.87
CA ARG A 41 -27.12 28.39 5.02
C ARG A 41 -28.28 27.49 4.63
N CYS A 42 -28.01 26.27 4.17
CA CYS A 42 -29.04 25.35 3.66
C CYS A 42 -29.19 24.07 4.47
N GLY A 43 -28.31 23.83 5.45
CA GLY A 43 -28.39 22.69 6.37
C GLY A 43 -27.94 21.34 5.81
N ILE A 44 -27.46 21.26 4.57
CA ILE A 44 -26.97 20.00 3.99
C ILE A 44 -25.63 19.60 4.60
N GLU A 45 -25.45 18.29 4.80
CA GLU A 45 -24.17 17.68 5.19
C GLU A 45 -23.45 17.14 3.94
N PHE A 46 -22.14 17.35 3.87
CA PHE A 46 -21.31 16.92 2.76
C PHE A 46 -19.87 16.67 3.22
N ASP A 47 -19.16 15.80 2.52
CA ASP A 47 -17.72 15.58 2.68
C ASP A 47 -16.92 16.69 1.99
N ASP A 48 -15.70 16.95 2.46
CA ASP A 48 -14.75 17.83 1.76
C ASP A 48 -13.80 16.97 0.92
N PRO A 49 -13.90 17.00 -0.42
CA PRO A 49 -12.99 16.23 -1.28
C PRO A 49 -11.52 16.64 -1.14
N ASN A 50 -11.25 17.79 -0.53
CA ASN A 50 -9.88 18.26 -0.23
C ASN A 50 -9.41 17.87 1.17
N SER A 51 -10.19 17.07 1.90
CA SER A 51 -9.76 16.46 3.16
C SER A 51 -8.57 15.52 2.90
N ASP A 52 -7.49 15.69 3.65
CA ASP A 52 -6.36 14.76 3.65
C ASP A 52 -6.72 13.41 4.31
N TYR A 53 -7.87 13.32 4.97
CA TYR A 53 -8.36 12.13 5.65
C TYR A 53 -9.31 11.34 4.73
N ASP A 54 -8.92 10.11 4.43
CA ASP A 54 -9.74 9.10 3.75
C ASP A 54 -10.15 8.00 4.75
N PRO A 55 -11.44 7.92 5.14
CA PRO A 55 -11.94 6.90 6.05
C PRO A 55 -11.65 5.46 5.55
N LEU A 56 -11.66 5.24 4.23
CA LEU A 56 -11.39 3.92 3.67
C LEU A 56 -9.93 3.52 3.82
N ASP A 57 -8.98 4.46 3.64
CA ASP A 57 -7.56 4.19 3.89
C ASP A 57 -7.31 3.85 5.36
N ALA A 58 -7.93 4.60 6.28
CA ALA A 58 -7.82 4.34 7.72
C ALA A 58 -8.36 2.94 8.09
N VAL A 59 -9.53 2.56 7.55
CA VAL A 59 -10.09 1.22 7.77
C VAL A 59 -9.21 0.13 7.16
N TYR A 60 -8.68 0.32 5.94
CA TYR A 60 -7.76 -0.65 5.34
C TYR A 60 -6.44 -0.78 6.09
N ARG A 61 -5.92 0.30 6.66
CA ARG A 61 -4.72 0.28 7.50
C ARG A 61 -4.95 -0.54 8.76
N GLU A 62 -6.10 -0.33 9.41
CA GLU A 62 -6.49 -1.10 10.61
C GLU A 62 -6.75 -2.57 10.27
N TYR A 63 -7.44 -2.86 9.16
CA TYR A 63 -7.63 -4.24 8.68
C TYR A 63 -6.28 -4.96 8.51
N ARG A 64 -5.32 -4.33 7.81
CA ARG A 64 -3.97 -4.90 7.65
C ARG A 64 -3.28 -5.14 8.99
N ARG A 65 -3.43 -4.22 9.95
CA ARG A 65 -2.85 -4.35 11.30
C ARG A 65 -3.43 -5.56 12.04
N GLN A 66 -4.75 -5.73 12.02
CA GLN A 66 -5.44 -6.84 12.69
C GLN A 66 -5.12 -8.20 12.06
N HIS A 67 -4.95 -8.24 10.74
CA HIS A 67 -4.67 -9.47 9.98
C HIS A 67 -3.17 -9.72 9.76
N ASN A 68 -2.29 -8.90 10.34
CA ASN A 68 -0.85 -8.96 10.14
C ASN A 68 -0.47 -9.01 8.65
N MET A 69 -1.05 -8.12 7.84
CA MET A 69 -0.76 -7.95 6.43
C MET A 69 0.23 -6.81 6.21
N LEU A 70 0.96 -6.85 5.11
CA LEU A 70 1.91 -5.79 4.74
C LEU A 70 1.19 -4.46 4.50
N GLN A 71 1.74 -3.38 5.05
CA GLN A 71 1.27 -2.03 4.74
C GLN A 71 1.83 -1.57 3.38
N PRO A 72 1.19 -0.61 2.70
CA PRO A 72 1.67 -0.08 1.42
C PRO A 72 3.12 0.43 1.50
N GLU A 73 3.49 1.00 2.64
CA GLU A 73 4.85 1.49 2.90
C GLU A 73 5.87 0.34 2.99
N ASP A 74 5.50 -0.83 3.52
CA ASP A 74 6.40 -1.99 3.59
C ASP A 74 6.79 -2.47 2.19
N ILE A 75 5.82 -2.50 1.28
CA ILE A 75 6.02 -2.90 -0.12
C ILE A 75 6.90 -1.87 -0.84
N LYS A 76 6.57 -0.57 -0.71
CA LYS A 76 7.35 0.53 -1.28
C LYS A 76 8.80 0.53 -0.77
N ASN A 77 8.99 0.36 0.54
CA ASN A 77 10.30 0.36 1.18
C ASN A 77 11.13 -0.84 0.73
N PHE A 78 10.55 -2.04 0.67
CA PHE A 78 11.24 -3.21 0.12
C PHE A 78 11.67 -2.99 -1.34
N ARG A 79 10.76 -2.52 -2.19
CA ARG A 79 11.07 -2.24 -3.59
C ARG A 79 12.19 -1.20 -3.71
N GLY A 80 12.11 -0.12 -2.94
CA GLY A 80 13.10 0.96 -2.90
C GLY A 80 14.47 0.51 -2.38
N LYS A 81 14.51 -0.36 -1.36
CA LYS A 81 15.75 -0.93 -0.80
C LYS A 81 16.60 -1.62 -1.85
N TYR A 82 15.97 -2.33 -2.79
CA TYR A 82 16.67 -3.01 -3.89
C TYR A 82 16.71 -2.20 -5.19
N GLY A 83 16.28 -0.93 -5.15
CA GLY A 83 16.26 -0.04 -6.31
C GLY A 83 15.37 -0.53 -7.45
N LEU A 84 14.38 -1.38 -7.17
CA LEU A 84 13.51 -1.97 -8.18
C LEU A 84 12.45 -0.95 -8.64
N THR A 85 12.13 -0.94 -9.93
CA THR A 85 10.97 -0.23 -10.45
C THR A 85 9.70 -1.03 -10.18
N GLN A 86 8.52 -0.39 -10.28
CA GLN A 86 7.26 -1.11 -10.17
C GLN A 86 7.15 -2.20 -11.25
N ASP A 87 7.62 -1.93 -12.47
CA ASP A 87 7.63 -2.91 -13.56
C ASP A 87 8.54 -4.11 -13.25
N GLU A 88 9.75 -3.87 -12.76
CA GLU A 88 10.71 -4.94 -12.42
C GLU A 88 10.16 -5.85 -11.31
N LEU A 89 9.65 -5.28 -10.21
CA LEU A 89 9.08 -6.08 -9.12
C LEU A 89 7.80 -6.82 -9.58
N SER A 90 6.98 -6.20 -10.42
CA SER A 90 5.76 -6.85 -10.95
C SER A 90 6.11 -8.06 -11.82
N ARG A 91 7.15 -7.97 -12.67
CA ARG A 91 7.63 -9.12 -13.46
C ARG A 91 8.15 -10.25 -12.59
N LEU A 92 8.93 -9.93 -11.54
CA LEU A 92 9.40 -10.93 -10.59
C LEU A 92 8.22 -11.65 -9.89
N LEU A 93 7.16 -10.92 -9.55
CA LEU A 93 5.95 -11.46 -8.93
C LEU A 93 4.96 -12.12 -9.93
N ARG A 94 5.19 -11.95 -11.24
CA ARG A 94 4.26 -12.32 -12.32
C ARG A 94 2.89 -11.64 -12.21
N TRP A 95 2.90 -10.38 -11.80
CA TRP A 95 1.72 -9.52 -11.71
C TRP A 95 1.71 -8.46 -12.82
N SER A 96 0.55 -7.86 -13.08
CA SER A 96 0.52 -6.61 -13.83
C SER A 96 1.11 -5.47 -13.00
N THR A 97 1.73 -4.50 -13.66
CA THR A 97 2.27 -3.30 -12.99
C THR A 97 1.19 -2.53 -12.23
N ASP A 98 -0.05 -2.54 -12.71
CA ASP A 98 -1.19 -1.92 -12.03
C ASP A 98 -1.56 -2.62 -10.72
N THR A 99 -1.42 -3.96 -10.65
CA THR A 99 -1.67 -4.70 -9.42
C THR A 99 -0.73 -4.23 -8.31
N LEU A 100 0.57 -4.15 -8.60
CA LEU A 100 1.55 -3.65 -7.63
C LEU A 100 1.31 -2.17 -7.30
N ARG A 101 1.03 -1.33 -8.31
CA ARG A 101 0.72 0.10 -8.12
C ARG A 101 -0.45 0.30 -7.16
N ASN A 102 -1.53 -0.47 -7.32
CA ASN A 102 -2.71 -0.40 -6.46
C ASN A 102 -2.35 -0.73 -5.01
N TYR A 103 -1.57 -1.79 -4.77
CA TYR A 103 -1.16 -2.17 -3.41
C TYR A 103 -0.24 -1.15 -2.76
N GLU A 104 0.72 -0.61 -3.53
CA GLU A 104 1.57 0.49 -3.07
C GLU A 104 0.77 1.77 -2.78
N ASN A 105 -0.41 1.94 -3.39
CA ASN A 105 -1.30 3.08 -3.20
C ASN A 105 -2.47 2.80 -2.23
N GLY A 106 -2.41 1.74 -1.43
CA GLY A 106 -3.38 1.53 -0.35
C GLY A 106 -4.48 0.52 -0.66
N ALA A 107 -4.62 0.03 -1.90
CA ALA A 107 -5.60 -1.00 -2.21
C ALA A 107 -5.33 -2.29 -1.43
N LEU A 108 -6.37 -2.87 -0.83
CA LEU A 108 -6.24 -4.06 -0.01
C LEU A 108 -5.92 -5.29 -0.88
N HIS A 109 -4.75 -5.87 -0.69
CA HIS A 109 -4.37 -7.13 -1.33
C HIS A 109 -5.05 -8.33 -0.65
N ASN A 110 -5.04 -9.49 -1.32
CA ASN A 110 -5.56 -10.74 -0.76
C ASN A 110 -4.46 -11.54 -0.04
N ASP A 111 -4.86 -12.55 0.72
CA ASP A 111 -3.94 -13.34 1.55
C ASP A 111 -2.89 -14.11 0.72
N ALA A 112 -3.25 -14.53 -0.50
CA ALA A 112 -2.31 -15.20 -1.40
C ALA A 112 -1.22 -14.22 -1.88
N HIS A 113 -1.62 -12.99 -2.20
CA HIS A 113 -0.71 -11.93 -2.60
C HIS A 113 0.15 -11.45 -1.43
N ASP A 114 -0.39 -11.39 -0.20
CA ASP A 114 0.39 -11.06 0.99
C ASP A 114 1.51 -12.07 1.21
N LYS A 115 1.17 -13.37 1.13
CA LYS A 115 2.15 -14.47 1.25
C LYS A 115 3.23 -14.38 0.17
N LEU A 116 2.85 -14.12 -1.09
CA LEU A 116 3.82 -14.01 -2.18
C LEU A 116 4.76 -12.81 -1.99
N LEU A 117 4.24 -11.66 -1.55
CA LEU A 117 5.06 -10.50 -1.19
C LEU A 117 6.04 -10.85 -0.07
N ARG A 118 5.57 -11.47 1.02
CA ARG A 118 6.45 -11.89 2.13
C ARG A 118 7.53 -12.87 1.70
N LEU A 119 7.19 -13.79 0.80
CA LEU A 119 8.15 -14.74 0.23
C LEU A 119 9.21 -14.01 -0.56
N ILE A 120 8.84 -13.16 -1.52
CA ILE A 120 9.83 -12.44 -2.33
C ILE A 120 10.64 -11.42 -1.52
N MET A 121 10.10 -10.94 -0.39
CA MET A 121 10.82 -10.04 0.50
C MET A 121 12.02 -10.69 1.20
N GLN A 122 12.12 -12.03 1.18
CA GLN A 122 13.31 -12.73 1.64
C GLN A 122 14.42 -12.64 0.60
N PRO A 123 15.66 -12.22 0.96
CA PRO A 123 16.77 -12.07 0.02
C PRO A 123 17.03 -13.32 -0.84
N HIS A 124 16.91 -14.51 -0.24
CA HIS A 124 17.07 -15.79 -0.93
C HIS A 124 16.05 -16.00 -2.05
N ASN A 125 14.77 -15.77 -1.74
CA ASN A 125 13.70 -15.93 -2.70
C ASN A 125 13.76 -14.85 -3.78
N LEU A 126 14.14 -13.62 -3.42
CA LEU A 126 14.38 -12.55 -4.39
C LEU A 126 15.48 -12.95 -5.37
N LEU A 127 16.63 -13.41 -4.87
CA LEU A 127 17.74 -13.87 -5.69
C LEU A 127 17.30 -15.01 -6.61
N HIS A 128 16.69 -16.05 -6.04
CA HIS A 128 16.19 -17.19 -6.81
C HIS A 128 15.25 -16.73 -7.94
N GLN A 129 14.33 -15.81 -7.64
CA GLN A 129 13.39 -15.31 -8.65
C GLN A 129 14.09 -14.50 -9.74
N MET A 130 15.09 -13.69 -9.39
CA MET A 130 15.87 -12.92 -10.35
C MET A 130 16.71 -13.80 -11.28
N GLU A 131 17.28 -14.89 -10.77
CA GLU A 131 18.05 -15.85 -11.57
C GLU A 131 17.18 -16.56 -12.61
N HIS A 132 15.90 -16.79 -12.28
CA HIS A 132 14.90 -17.45 -13.12
C HIS A 132 14.03 -16.49 -13.93
N THR A 133 14.40 -15.21 -14.02
CA THR A 133 13.71 -14.18 -14.84
C THR A 133 14.68 -13.59 -15.87
N PRO A 134 14.97 -14.30 -16.98
CA PRO A 134 16.05 -13.93 -17.92
C PRO A 134 15.88 -12.53 -18.54
N GLU A 135 14.64 -12.14 -18.80
CA GLU A 135 14.24 -10.84 -19.34
C GLU A 135 14.73 -9.63 -18.53
N LEU A 136 14.96 -9.80 -17.22
CA LEU A 136 15.45 -8.73 -16.34
C LEU A 136 16.98 -8.67 -16.25
N ARG A 137 17.69 -9.72 -16.66
CA ARG A 137 19.15 -9.88 -16.48
C ARG A 137 19.99 -9.11 -17.51
N CYS A 138 19.36 -8.53 -18.52
CA CYS A 138 20.06 -7.76 -19.55
C CYS A 138 20.61 -6.41 -19.04
N SER A 139 20.18 -5.94 -17.87
CA SER A 139 20.66 -4.66 -17.33
C SER A 139 21.86 -4.84 -16.38
N SER A 140 22.85 -3.95 -16.50
CA SER A 140 24.00 -3.89 -15.59
C SER A 140 23.59 -3.69 -14.13
N LYS A 141 22.51 -2.92 -13.90
CA LYS A 141 21.84 -2.75 -12.61
C LYS A 141 21.41 -4.09 -12.00
N MET A 142 20.70 -4.92 -12.76
CA MET A 142 20.17 -6.18 -12.25
C MET A 142 21.27 -7.18 -11.90
N ASN A 143 22.33 -7.24 -12.73
CA ASN A 143 23.48 -8.10 -12.44
C ASN A 143 24.20 -7.70 -11.15
N ARG A 144 24.44 -6.39 -10.93
CA ARG A 144 25.02 -5.90 -9.67
C ARG A 144 24.18 -6.25 -8.45
N LEU A 145 22.85 -6.20 -8.59
CA LEU A 145 21.92 -6.55 -7.53
C LEU A 145 21.98 -8.05 -7.17
N ILE A 146 22.07 -8.91 -8.19
CA ILE A 146 22.27 -10.36 -8.02
C ILE A 146 23.59 -10.63 -7.27
N ASP A 147 24.69 -9.99 -7.66
CA ASP A 147 25.99 -10.18 -6.99
C ASP A 147 25.96 -9.71 -5.52
N ALA A 148 25.28 -8.60 -5.24
CA ALA A 148 25.08 -8.11 -3.88
C ALA A 148 24.25 -9.09 -3.04
N LEU A 149 23.18 -9.66 -3.60
CA LEU A 149 22.35 -10.66 -2.92
C LEU A 149 23.12 -11.95 -2.63
N LYS A 150 23.93 -12.45 -3.57
CA LYS A 150 24.82 -13.62 -3.35
C LYS A 150 25.79 -13.40 -2.20
N THR A 151 26.32 -12.19 -2.09
CA THR A 151 27.22 -11.83 -0.98
C THR A 151 26.51 -11.88 0.36
N ILE A 152 25.27 -11.37 0.43
CA ILE A 152 24.43 -11.42 1.65
C ILE A 152 24.14 -12.88 2.05
N GLU A 153 23.85 -13.76 1.10
CA GLU A 153 23.60 -15.17 1.39
C GLU A 153 24.82 -15.90 1.93
N ASN A 154 25.99 -15.71 1.32
CA ASN A 154 27.21 -16.37 1.76
C ASN A 154 27.57 -15.99 3.21
N VAL A 155 27.36 -14.73 3.61
CA VAL A 155 27.56 -14.28 5.00
C VAL A 155 26.60 -14.99 5.96
N ASN A 156 25.33 -15.17 5.58
CA ASN A 156 24.35 -15.86 6.41
C ASN A 156 24.67 -17.35 6.61
N VAL A 157 25.25 -18.02 5.59
CA VAL A 157 25.70 -19.42 5.72
C VAL A 157 26.87 -19.55 6.69
N ASP A 158 27.79 -18.59 6.70
CA ASP A 158 28.95 -18.61 7.60
C ASP A 158 28.59 -18.30 9.06
N THR A 159 27.50 -17.56 9.30
CA THR A 159 27.07 -17.19 10.67
C THR A 159 26.29 -18.31 11.38
N VAL A 160 25.79 -19.32 10.64
CA VAL A 160 24.98 -20.44 11.17
C VAL A 160 25.83 -21.70 11.43
N ARG A 161 27.14 -21.66 11.09
CA ARG A 161 28.10 -22.72 11.43
C ARG A 161 28.61 -22.53 12.88
N PHE A 162 27.85 -23.03 13.85
CA PHE A 162 28.32 -23.31 15.21
C PHE A 162 27.99 -24.77 15.57
#